data_AF-A0A520B814-F1
#
_entry.id   AF-A0A520B814-F1
#
_cell.length_a   1.000
_cell.length_b   1.000
_cell.length_c   1.000
_cell.angle_alpha   90.00
_cell.angle_beta   90.00
_cell.angle_gamma   90.00
#
_symmetry.space_group_name_H-M   'P 1'
#
loop_
_entity.id
_entity.type
_entity.pdbx_description
1 polymer ?
#
loop_
_entity_poly.entity_id
_entity_poly.type
_entity_poly.pdbx_seq_one_letter_code
_entity_poly.pdbx_strand_id
1 'polypeptide(L)'
;MTISLTKTTISDLSTLYEFQLDKEGNHLAAFTSKESGDKEAYLKKYGSFLNNPTINMQTIKYDDVIVGSISKFIMGDKAEITYWIDKKYWGKG
;
A
#
# COMPACT_ATOMS: atom_id res chain seq x y z
N MET A 1 9.50 -7.04 19.06
CA MET A 1 9.34 -5.90 18.14
C MET A 1 10.14 -6.20 16.90
N THR A 2 9.45 -6.72 15.89
CA THR A 2 10.03 -7.12 14.60
C THR A 2 9.26 -6.45 13.49
N ILE A 3 9.98 -5.81 12.57
CA ILE A 3 9.43 -5.30 11.31
C ILE A 3 9.75 -6.31 10.21
N SER A 4 8.76 -6.68 9.41
CA SER A 4 8.95 -7.58 8.27
C SER A 4 8.21 -7.09 7.03
N LEU A 5 8.72 -7.50 5.87
CA LEU A 5 8.08 -7.33 4.57
C LEU A 5 7.65 -8.69 4.06
N THR A 6 6.37 -8.84 3.73
CA THR A 6 5.82 -10.06 3.15
C THR A 6 5.12 -9.75 1.84
N LYS A 7 5.19 -10.66 0.85
CA LYS A 7 4.50 -10.49 -0.43
C LYS A 7 3.04 -10.18 -0.18
N THR A 8 2.54 -9.07 -0.75
CA THR A 8 1.14 -8.69 -0.57
C THR A 8 0.19 -9.73 -1.13
N THR A 9 -0.83 -10.05 -0.37
CA THR A 9 -1.89 -11.00 -0.74
C THR A 9 -3.22 -10.29 -0.96
N ILE A 10 -4.17 -10.97 -1.60
CA ILE A 10 -5.54 -10.42 -1.80
C ILE A 10 -6.20 -10.09 -0.45
N SER A 11 -5.96 -10.90 0.60
CA SER A 11 -6.49 -10.64 1.93
C SER A 11 -5.95 -9.36 2.57
N ASP A 12 -4.70 -8.99 2.29
CA ASP A 12 -4.10 -7.77 2.84
C ASP A 12 -4.75 -6.51 2.26
N LEU A 13 -5.21 -6.58 0.99
CA LEU A 13 -5.75 -5.42 0.27
C LEU A 13 -6.96 -4.79 0.97
N SER A 14 -7.76 -5.58 1.69
CA SER A 14 -8.90 -5.03 2.44
C SER A 14 -8.43 -4.11 3.58
N THR A 15 -7.39 -4.49 4.31
CA THR A 15 -6.81 -3.66 5.37
C THR A 15 -6.07 -2.45 4.79
N LEU A 16 -5.32 -2.64 3.70
CA LEU A 16 -4.61 -1.54 3.03
C LEU A 16 -5.58 -0.50 2.42
N TYR A 17 -6.76 -0.95 1.97
CA TYR A 17 -7.83 -0.06 1.53
C TYR A 17 -8.29 0.87 2.67
N GLU A 18 -8.43 0.36 3.89
CA GLU A 18 -8.85 1.18 5.03
C GLU A 18 -7.84 2.29 5.33
N PHE A 19 -6.54 2.02 5.17
CA PHE A 19 -5.50 3.04 5.40
C PHE A 19 -5.56 4.19 4.39
N GLN A 20 -5.85 3.90 3.11
CA GLN A 20 -5.99 4.96 2.11
C GLN A 20 -7.25 5.80 2.27
N LEU A 21 -8.20 5.42 3.13
CA LEU A 21 -9.38 6.25 3.42
C LEU A 21 -9.07 7.36 4.43
N ASP A 22 -7.92 7.32 5.10
CA ASP A 22 -7.52 8.40 5.99
C ASP A 22 -7.34 9.69 5.19
N LYS A 23 -8.11 10.71 5.56
CA LYS A 23 -8.11 11.99 4.83
C LYS A 23 -6.75 12.67 4.90
N GLU A 24 -6.08 12.63 6.05
CA GLU A 24 -4.78 13.28 6.22
C GLU A 24 -3.70 12.56 5.41
N GLY A 25 -3.71 11.22 5.42
CA GLY A 25 -2.86 10.41 4.54
C GLY A 25 -3.05 10.75 3.07
N ASN A 26 -4.30 10.91 2.61
CA ASN A 26 -4.58 11.33 1.24
C ASN A 26 -4.04 12.72 0.90
N HIS A 27 -4.02 13.66 1.85
CA HIS A 27 -3.48 15.00 1.60
C HIS A 27 -1.95 14.99 1.44
N LEU A 28 -1.27 14.00 2.04
CA LEU A 28 0.19 13.84 1.95
C LEU A 28 0.63 12.96 0.79
N ALA A 29 -0.28 12.16 0.22
CA ALA A 29 0.03 11.23 -0.84
C ALA A 29 0.35 11.96 -2.16
N ALA A 30 1.49 11.64 -2.76
CA ALA A 30 1.90 12.16 -4.07
C ALA A 30 0.95 11.75 -5.21
N PHE A 31 0.25 10.62 -5.03
CA PHE A 31 -0.71 10.09 -6.00
C PHE A 31 -1.98 9.64 -5.27
N THR A 32 -3.13 10.17 -5.69
CA THR A 32 -4.44 9.75 -5.18
C THR A 32 -5.37 9.40 -6.35
N SER A 33 -6.32 8.50 -6.12
CA SER A 33 -7.39 8.18 -7.08
C SER A 33 -8.60 9.04 -6.79
N LYS A 34 -9.30 9.52 -7.83
CA LYS A 34 -10.63 10.14 -7.68
C LYS A 34 -11.67 9.14 -7.16
N GLU A 35 -11.42 7.85 -7.35
CA GLU A 35 -12.26 6.72 -6.91
C GLU A 35 -11.75 6.10 -5.60
N SER A 36 -11.00 6.84 -4.78
CA SER A 36 -10.40 6.30 -3.53
C SER A 36 -11.42 5.74 -2.53
N GLY A 37 -12.68 6.17 -2.61
CA GLY A 37 -13.79 5.64 -1.80
C GLY A 37 -14.48 4.38 -2.35
N ASP A 38 -14.05 3.87 -3.51
CA ASP A 38 -14.60 2.64 -4.10
C ASP A 38 -13.70 1.44 -3.79
N LYS A 39 -14.18 0.58 -2.89
CA LYS A 39 -13.46 -0.62 -2.45
C LYS A 39 -13.31 -1.63 -3.59
N GLU A 40 -14.31 -1.81 -4.44
CA GLU A 40 -14.24 -2.78 -5.54
C GLU A 40 -13.24 -2.32 -6.61
N ALA A 41 -13.26 -1.03 -6.95
CA ALA A 41 -12.28 -0.43 -7.85
C ALA A 41 -10.85 -0.56 -7.30
N TYR A 42 -10.66 -0.33 -5.98
CA TYR A 42 -9.38 -0.55 -5.31
C TYR A 42 -8.92 -2.01 -5.42
N LEU A 43 -9.76 -2.96 -5.00
CA LEU A 43 -9.41 -4.38 -5.01
C LEU A 43 -9.09 -4.88 -6.42
N LYS A 44 -9.85 -4.44 -7.43
CA LYS A 44 -9.58 -4.76 -8.83
C LYS A 44 -8.23 -4.21 -9.30
N LYS A 45 -7.96 -2.93 -9.01
CA LYS A 45 -6.71 -2.27 -9.40
C LYS A 45 -5.49 -2.93 -8.74
N TYR A 46 -5.45 -2.97 -7.41
CA TYR A 46 -4.29 -3.49 -6.69
C TYR A 46 -4.18 -5.02 -6.80
N GLY A 47 -5.30 -5.75 -6.92
CA GLY A 47 -5.30 -7.17 -7.23
C GLY A 47 -4.62 -7.49 -8.56
N SER A 48 -4.79 -6.65 -9.58
CA SER A 48 -4.09 -6.81 -10.86
C SER A 48 -2.57 -6.63 -10.72
N PHE A 49 -2.12 -5.75 -9.83
CA PHE A 49 -0.69 -5.48 -9.59
C PHE A 49 0.03 -6.66 -8.94
N LEU A 50 -0.66 -7.47 -8.13
CA LEU A 50 -0.07 -8.65 -7.49
C LEU A 50 0.43 -9.70 -8.49
N ASN A 51 -0.11 -9.70 -9.71
CA ASN A 51 0.26 -10.60 -10.80
C ASN A 51 1.22 -9.96 -11.81
N ASN A 52 1.55 -8.66 -11.65
CA ASN A 52 2.42 -7.96 -12.58
C ASN A 52 3.89 -8.16 -12.18
N PRO A 53 4.73 -8.81 -13.00
CA PRO A 53 6.12 -9.08 -12.66
C PRO A 53 7.01 -7.82 -12.58
N THR A 54 6.55 -6.68 -13.11
CA THR A 54 7.30 -5.41 -13.05
C THR A 54 7.05 -4.63 -11.76
N ILE A 55 6.04 -5.03 -10.98
CA ILE A 55 5.64 -4.43 -9.71
C ILE A 55 6.00 -5.39 -8.58
N ASN A 56 6.78 -4.91 -7.62
CA ASN A 56 7.07 -5.64 -6.39
C ASN A 56 6.31 -4.97 -5.24
N MET A 57 5.15 -5.52 -4.89
CA MET A 57 4.29 -5.03 -3.81
C MET A 57 4.45 -5.90 -2.56
N GLN A 58 4.73 -5.26 -1.43
CA GLN A 58 4.97 -5.88 -0.13
C GLN A 58 4.09 -5.23 0.95
N THR A 59 3.60 -6.07 1.85
CA THR A 59 2.88 -5.67 3.06
C THR A 59 3.89 -5.49 4.19
N ILE A 60 3.81 -4.35 4.87
CA ILE A 60 4.66 -4.03 6.02
C ILE A 60 3.96 -4.55 7.27
N LYS A 61 4.65 -5.37 8.06
CA LYS A 61 4.16 -5.88 9.33
C LYS A 61 5.01 -5.40 10.51
N TYR A 62 4.35 -5.10 11.62
CA TYR A 62 4.96 -4.84 12.92
C TYR A 62 4.35 -5.81 13.93
N ASP A 63 5.16 -6.73 14.45
CA ASP A 63 4.71 -7.81 15.34
C ASP A 63 3.46 -8.53 14.78
N ASP A 64 3.56 -8.97 13.50
CA ASP A 64 2.52 -9.62 12.69
C ASP A 64 1.26 -8.80 12.33
N VAL A 65 1.15 -7.57 12.83
CA VAL A 65 0.08 -6.63 12.47
C VAL A 65 0.43 -5.90 11.17
N ILE A 66 -0.49 -5.86 10.21
CA ILE A 66 -0.35 -5.04 9.00
C ILE A 66 -0.36 -3.57 9.40
N VAL A 67 0.71 -2.85 9.08
CA VAL A 67 0.84 -1.41 9.39
C VAL A 67 1.00 -0.55 8.14
N GLY A 68 1.14 -1.16 6.97
CA GLY A 68 1.31 -0.41 5.74
C GLY A 68 1.64 -1.28 4.54
N SER A 69 1.97 -0.62 3.44
CA SER A 69 2.48 -1.25 2.22
C SER A 69 3.65 -0.47 1.66
N ILE A 70 4.51 -1.17 0.93
CA ILE A 70 5.57 -0.60 0.11
C ILE A 70 5.55 -1.28 -1.25
N SER A 71 5.76 -0.52 -2.31
CA SER A 71 5.80 -1.05 -3.67
C SER A 71 6.93 -0.41 -4.46
N LYS A 72 7.68 -1.25 -5.16
CA LYS A 72 8.60 -0.81 -6.22
C LYS A 72 7.95 -1.07 -7.57
N PHE A 73 7.99 -0.10 -8.46
CA PHE A 73 7.49 -0.21 -9.83
C PHE A 73 8.44 0.48 -10.81
N ILE A 74 8.19 0.33 -12.10
CA ILE A 74 8.95 0.99 -13.16
C ILE A 74 8.07 2.11 -13.74
N MET A 75 8.65 3.31 -13.86
CA MET A 75 8.03 4.45 -14.54
C MET A 75 9.03 5.02 -15.55
N GLY A 76 8.71 4.89 -16.84
CA GLY A 76 9.71 5.07 -17.90
C GLY A 76 10.84 4.06 -17.74
N ASP A 77 12.09 4.54 -17.71
CA ASP A 77 13.28 3.69 -17.51
C ASP A 77 13.80 3.72 -16.06
N LYS A 78 13.02 4.25 -15.11
CA LYS A 78 13.43 4.43 -13.72
C LYS A 78 12.63 3.53 -12.78
N ALA A 79 13.31 3.02 -11.76
CA ALA A 79 12.67 2.36 -10.64
C ALA A 79 12.16 3.41 -9.64
N GLU A 80 10.88 3.32 -9.31
CA GLU A 80 10.20 4.20 -8.35
C GLU A 80 9.73 3.38 -7.15
N ILE A 81 9.62 4.05 -6.00
CA ILE A 81 9.13 3.46 -4.75
C ILE A 81 7.96 4.29 -4.25
N THR A 82 6.91 3.63 -3.81
CA THR A 82 5.80 4.23 -3.06
C THR A 82 5.56 3.44 -1.78
N TYR A 83 5.11 4.11 -0.74
CA TYR A 83 4.72 3.46 0.51
C TYR A 83 3.54 4.18 1.15
N TRP A 84 2.84 3.47 2.00
CA TRP A 84 1.76 3.98 2.84
C TRP A 84 1.84 3.34 4.21
N ILE A 85 1.78 4.14 5.27
CA ILE A 85 1.75 3.68 6.66
C ILE A 85 0.42 4.10 7.29
N ASP A 86 -0.24 3.22 8.02
CA ASP A 86 -1.42 3.56 8.83
C ASP A 86 -1.05 4.69 9.79
N LYS A 87 -1.91 5.72 9.82
CA LYS A 87 -1.73 6.93 10.61
C LYS A 87 -1.46 6.64 12.09
N LYS A 88 -2.00 5.54 12.64
CA LYS A 88 -1.75 5.09 14.03
C LYS A 88 -0.28 4.78 14.33
N TYR A 89 0.54 4.62 13.30
CA TYR A 89 1.96 4.29 13.41
C TYR A 89 2.89 5.41 12.95
N TRP A 90 2.35 6.58 12.57
CA TRP A 90 3.19 7.73 12.21
C TRP A 90 4.00 8.23 13.42
N GLY A 91 5.21 8.74 13.15
CA GLY A 91 6.12 9.27 14.17
C GLY A 91 6.83 8.20 15.02
N LYS A 92 6.78 6.93 14.61
CA LYS A 92 7.40 5.80 15.32
C LYS A 92 8.68 5.26 14.65
N GLY A 93 9.19 5.95 13.63
CA GLY A 93 10.30 5.55 12.77
C GLY A 93 9.95 5.83 11.30
#